data_AF-E4SB60-F1
#
_entry.id   AF-E4SB60-F1
#
_cell.length_a   1.000
_cell.length_b   1.000
_cell.length_c   1.000
_cell.angle_alpha   90.00
_cell.angle_beta   90.00
_cell.angle_gamma   90.00
#
_symmetry.space_group_name_H-M   'P 1'
#
loop_
_entity.id
_entity.type
_entity.pdbx_description
1 polymer ?
#
loop_
_entity_poly.entity_id
_entity_poly.type
_entity_poly.pdbx_seq_one_letter_code
_entity_poly.pdbx_strand_id
1 'polypeptide(L)'
;MMAWLVKQVNSKHKGFTLIEMVIVVAIIAILIAIAVPQVLKQINKSKIEADKANAKNIATAIQQWVSEGNVLNDQADWKVIQNNDPVNTGNGIVDYLGSGLPKTKLKNGDFYYKYDATNQVLRIGAQNSSGTVVELYPSPDPNYK
;
A
#
# COMPACT_ATOMS: atom_id res chain seq x y z
N MET A 1 51.33 -32.36 -42.38
CA MET A 1 50.87 -31.21 -41.56
C MET A 1 49.47 -30.85 -42.06
N MET A 2 48.49 -30.70 -41.16
CA MET A 2 47.10 -30.23 -41.45
C MET A 2 46.04 -31.26 -41.94
N ALA A 3 45.96 -32.46 -41.36
CA ALA A 3 44.80 -33.36 -41.59
C ALA A 3 44.04 -33.77 -40.32
N TRP A 4 44.41 -33.24 -39.15
CA TRP A 4 43.76 -33.57 -37.86
C TRP A 4 42.88 -32.44 -37.30
N LEU A 5 42.78 -31.30 -37.99
CA LEU A 5 42.06 -30.12 -37.52
C LEU A 5 40.60 -30.01 -38.01
N VAL A 6 39.95 -31.13 -38.35
CA VAL A 6 38.50 -31.13 -38.60
C VAL A 6 37.85 -32.25 -37.82
N LYS A 7 37.89 -32.13 -36.48
CA LYS A 7 36.93 -32.82 -35.63
C LYS A 7 35.59 -32.13 -35.79
N GLN A 8 34.77 -32.70 -36.66
CA GLN A 8 33.42 -32.31 -36.99
C GLN A 8 32.61 -32.03 -35.70
N VAL A 9 32.36 -30.76 -35.40
CA VAL A 9 31.38 -30.34 -34.38
C VAL A 9 29.99 -30.54 -34.97
N ASN A 10 29.56 -31.80 -35.10
CA ASN A 10 28.16 -32.11 -35.32
C ASN A 10 27.49 -32.21 -33.95
N SER A 11 27.37 -31.07 -33.27
CA SER A 11 26.48 -30.95 -32.13
C SER A 11 25.08 -31.16 -32.67
N LYS A 12 24.49 -32.33 -32.39
CA LYS A 12 23.06 -32.59 -32.57
C LYS A 12 22.32 -31.61 -31.66
N HIS A 13 22.07 -30.40 -32.16
CA HIS A 13 21.18 -29.45 -31.52
C HIS A 13 19.80 -30.08 -31.60
N LYS A 14 19.39 -30.80 -30.56
CA LYS A 14 18.01 -31.18 -30.33
C LYS A 14 17.25 -29.88 -30.06
N GLY A 15 16.85 -29.20 -31.14
CA GLY A 15 15.99 -28.03 -31.06
C GLY A 15 14.66 -28.43 -30.46
N PHE A 16 14.12 -27.58 -29.60
CA PHE A 16 12.77 -27.70 -29.06
C PHE A 16 11.79 -27.81 -30.23
N THR A 17 10.87 -28.76 -30.18
CA THR A 17 9.86 -28.87 -31.24
C THR A 17 8.84 -27.74 -31.09
N LEU A 18 8.32 -27.23 -32.22
CA LEU A 18 7.29 -26.18 -32.18
C LEU A 18 6.05 -26.63 -31.40
N ILE A 19 5.69 -27.92 -31.52
CA ILE A 19 4.54 -28.50 -30.81
C ILE A 19 4.73 -28.49 -29.29
N GLU A 20 5.94 -28.75 -28.79
CA GLU A 20 6.23 -28.68 -27.36
C GLU A 20 6.02 -27.25 -26.83
N MET A 21 6.47 -26.23 -27.57
CA MET A 21 6.22 -24.85 -27.16
C MET A 21 4.74 -24.47 -27.21
N VAL A 22 3.99 -24.93 -28.21
CA VAL A 22 2.55 -24.64 -28.35
C VAL A 22 1.76 -25.18 -27.16
N ILE A 23 2.05 -26.41 -26.72
CA ILE A 23 1.37 -27.00 -25.57
C ILE A 23 1.73 -26.25 -24.27
N VAL A 24 2.99 -25.87 -24.10
CA VAL A 24 3.45 -25.14 -22.91
C VAL A 24 2.76 -23.79 -22.78
N VAL A 25 2.72 -22.98 -23.86
CA VAL A 25 2.06 -21.68 -23.82
C VAL A 25 0.54 -21.81 -23.65
N ALA A 26 -0.07 -22.87 -24.17
CA ALA A 26 -1.50 -23.14 -23.98
C ALA A 26 -1.84 -23.39 -22.50
N ILE A 27 -1.03 -24.20 -21.79
CA ILE A 27 -1.23 -24.46 -20.36
C ILE A 27 -0.98 -23.19 -19.53
N ILE A 28 0.09 -22.44 -19.84
CA ILE A 28 0.39 -21.17 -19.14
C ILE A 28 -0.76 -20.17 -19.29
N ALA A 29 -1.38 -20.08 -20.48
CA ALA A 29 -2.51 -19.18 -20.71
C ALA A 29 -3.71 -19.50 -19.80
N ILE A 30 -4.02 -20.78 -19.60
CA ILE A 30 -5.10 -21.22 -18.71
C ILE A 30 -4.78 -20.86 -17.24
N LEU A 31 -3.54 -21.09 -16.81
CA LEU A 31 -3.11 -20.75 -15.44
C LEU A 31 -3.19 -19.24 -15.17
N ILE A 32 -2.73 -18.42 -16.12
CA ILE A 32 -2.77 -16.95 -16.02
C ILE A 32 -4.21 -16.45 -15.93
N ALA A 33 -5.13 -17.02 -16.71
CA ALA A 33 -6.53 -16.62 -16.71
C ALA A 33 -7.19 -16.71 -15.32
N ILE A 34 -6.80 -17.72 -14.51
CA ILE A 34 -7.29 -17.91 -13.15
C ILE A 34 -6.47 -17.09 -12.14
N ALA A 35 -5.14 -17.07 -12.29
CA ALA A 35 -4.25 -16.46 -11.32
C ALA A 35 -4.34 -14.93 -11.27
N VAL A 36 -4.44 -14.26 -12.43
CA VAL A 36 -4.42 -12.78 -12.51
C VAL A 36 -5.53 -12.12 -11.70
N PRO A 37 -6.84 -12.45 -11.85
CA PRO A 37 -7.88 -11.78 -11.08
C PRO A 37 -7.72 -11.99 -9.57
N GLN A 38 -7.25 -13.18 -9.15
CA GLN A 38 -6.98 -13.47 -7.74
C GLN A 38 -5.84 -12.63 -7.17
N VAL A 39 -4.73 -12.50 -7.92
CA VAL A 39 -3.58 -11.68 -7.51
C VAL A 39 -3.98 -10.21 -7.42
N LEU A 40 -4.74 -9.69 -8.39
CA LEU A 40 -5.23 -8.30 -8.35
C LEU A 40 -6.09 -8.02 -7.11
N LYS A 41 -6.99 -8.95 -6.75
CA LYS A 41 -7.79 -8.85 -5.52
C LYS A 41 -6.90 -8.85 -4.26
N GLN A 42 -5.88 -9.71 -4.24
CA GLN A 42 -4.96 -9.78 -3.10
C GLN A 42 -4.14 -8.49 -2.96
N ILE A 43 -3.65 -7.92 -4.06
CA ILE A 43 -2.92 -6.64 -4.05
C ILE A 43 -3.82 -5.53 -3.51
N ASN A 44 -5.07 -5.43 -3.96
CA ASN A 44 -6.00 -4.42 -3.45
C ASN A 44 -6.29 -4.60 -1.95
N LYS A 45 -6.46 -5.85 -1.49
CA LYS A 45 -6.59 -6.14 -0.06
C LYS A 45 -5.34 -5.72 0.72
N SER A 46 -4.15 -6.04 0.23
CA SER A 46 -2.89 -5.65 0.85
C SER A 46 -2.72 -4.13 0.93
N LYS A 47 -3.17 -3.37 -0.08
CA LYS A 47 -3.20 -1.90 -0.04
C LYS A 47 -4.11 -1.39 1.07
N ILE A 48 -5.32 -1.94 1.18
CA ILE A 48 -6.30 -1.59 2.23
C ILE A 48 -5.73 -1.86 3.63
N GLU A 49 -5.13 -3.03 3.84
CA GLU A 49 -4.54 -3.39 5.14
C GLU A 49 -3.31 -2.52 5.47
N ALA A 50 -2.49 -2.18 4.48
CA ALA A 50 -1.38 -1.24 4.67
C ALA A 50 -1.88 0.15 5.07
N ASP A 51 -2.97 0.63 4.48
CA ASP A 51 -3.57 1.92 4.81
C ASP A 51 -4.15 1.94 6.23
N LYS A 52 -4.79 0.85 6.67
CA LYS A 52 -5.24 0.70 8.07
C LYS A 52 -4.05 0.70 9.05
N ALA A 53 -2.97 -0.01 8.72
CA ALA A 53 -1.78 -0.04 9.56
C ALA A 53 -1.13 1.36 9.67
N ASN A 54 -1.01 2.06 8.54
CA ASN A 54 -0.50 3.44 8.52
C ASN A 54 -1.41 4.40 9.30
N ALA A 55 -2.73 4.28 9.17
CA ALA A 55 -3.69 5.07 9.94
C ALA A 55 -3.54 4.86 11.45
N LYS A 56 -3.33 3.61 11.88
CA LYS A 56 -3.03 3.29 13.28
C LYS A 56 -1.71 3.90 13.74
N ASN A 57 -0.65 3.81 12.94
CA ASN A 57 0.65 4.41 13.28
C ASN A 57 0.54 5.93 13.43
N ILE A 58 -0.20 6.60 12.52
CA ILE A 58 -0.49 8.03 12.62
C ILE A 58 -1.29 8.35 13.88
N ALA A 59 -2.32 7.57 14.18
CA ALA A 59 -3.10 7.76 15.40
C ALA A 59 -2.23 7.65 16.66
N THR A 60 -1.34 6.64 16.72
CA THR A 60 -0.39 6.47 17.83
C THR A 60 0.58 7.64 17.92
N ALA A 61 1.10 8.15 16.81
CA ALA A 61 1.96 9.33 16.79
C ALA A 61 1.26 10.58 17.35
N ILE A 62 0.02 10.83 16.92
CA ILE A 62 -0.77 11.96 17.43
C ILE A 62 -1.13 11.77 18.91
N GLN A 63 -1.49 10.55 19.32
CA GLN A 63 -1.78 10.22 20.72
C GLN A 63 -0.55 10.42 21.61
N GLN A 64 0.66 10.09 21.12
CA GLN A 64 1.90 10.35 21.84
C GLN A 64 2.12 11.85 22.05
N TRP A 65 1.94 12.66 21.00
CA TRP A 65 2.04 14.12 21.11
C TRP A 65 1.02 14.71 22.10
N VAL A 66 -0.22 14.21 22.13
CA VAL A 66 -1.23 14.59 23.12
C VAL A 66 -0.82 14.16 24.54
N SER A 67 -0.20 12.99 24.68
CA SER A 67 0.27 12.47 25.97
C SER A 67 1.40 13.31 26.57
N GLU A 68 2.13 14.05 25.75
CA GLU A 68 3.16 15.02 26.18
C GLU A 68 2.56 16.33 26.72
N GLY A 69 1.23 16.44 26.78
CA GLY A 69 0.51 17.59 27.35
C GLY A 69 -0.01 18.56 26.29
N ASN A 70 0.13 18.24 25.01
CA ASN A 70 -0.42 19.07 23.93
C ASN A 70 -1.91 18.78 23.72
N VAL A 71 -2.63 19.78 23.20
CA VAL A 71 -4.08 19.68 22.96
C VAL A 71 -4.40 19.67 21.48
N LEU A 72 -5.30 18.76 21.10
CA LEU A 72 -5.92 18.79 19.77
C LEU A 72 -7.13 19.72 19.80
N ASN A 73 -7.24 20.56 18.77
CA ASN A 73 -8.44 21.36 18.57
C ASN A 73 -9.56 20.48 17.99
N ASP A 74 -10.78 20.71 18.47
CA ASP A 74 -11.98 20.05 17.92
C ASP A 74 -12.08 20.30 16.42
N GLN A 75 -12.36 19.24 15.65
CA GLN A 75 -12.53 19.31 14.20
C GLN A 75 -13.91 18.82 13.82
N ALA A 76 -14.76 19.72 13.33
CA ALA A 76 -16.10 19.37 12.83
C ALA A 76 -16.02 18.52 11.55
N ASP A 77 -15.03 18.78 10.69
CA ASP A 77 -14.83 18.14 9.39
C ASP A 77 -13.47 17.43 9.29
N TRP A 78 -13.33 16.57 8.27
CA TRP A 78 -12.07 15.90 7.96
C TRP A 78 -11.03 16.91 7.48
N LYS A 79 -9.86 16.90 8.12
CA LYS A 79 -8.74 17.76 7.74
C LYS A 79 -7.54 16.93 7.31
N VAL A 80 -6.86 17.36 6.26
CA VAL A 80 -5.66 16.66 5.75
C VAL A 80 -4.56 16.71 6.82
N ILE A 81 -3.89 15.58 7.03
CA ILE A 81 -2.71 15.50 7.90
C ILE A 81 -1.52 16.03 7.12
N GLN A 82 -0.90 17.07 7.65
CA GLN A 82 0.31 17.68 7.10
C GLN A 82 1.45 17.52 8.11
N ASN A 83 2.70 17.79 7.70
CA ASN A 83 3.83 17.59 8.60
C ASN A 83 3.62 18.32 9.92
N ASN A 84 3.16 19.57 9.87
CA ASN A 84 2.99 20.40 11.05
C ASN A 84 1.55 20.38 11.60
N ASP A 85 0.66 19.50 11.12
CA ASP A 85 -0.76 19.56 11.45
C ASP A 85 -1.36 18.15 11.53
N PRO A 86 -1.87 17.70 12.69
CA PRO A 86 -2.17 18.46 13.91
C PRO A 86 -0.98 18.76 14.84
N VAL A 87 0.16 18.10 14.63
CA VAL A 87 1.34 18.20 15.50
C VAL A 87 2.17 19.42 15.09
N ASN A 88 1.98 20.54 15.78
CA ASN A 88 2.62 21.82 15.50
C ASN A 88 3.90 22.03 16.34
N THR A 89 4.86 21.10 16.29
CA THR A 89 6.11 21.21 17.07
C THR A 89 7.29 20.71 16.27
N GLY A 90 8.37 21.50 16.14
CA GLY A 90 9.59 21.06 15.46
C GLY A 90 9.35 20.70 13.98
N ASN A 91 9.69 19.48 13.57
CA ASN A 91 9.39 18.98 12.23
C ASN A 91 7.95 18.43 12.11
N GLY A 92 7.19 18.50 13.19
CA GLY A 92 5.81 18.10 13.31
C GLY A 92 5.64 16.59 13.53
N ILE A 93 4.62 15.99 12.95
CA ILE A 93 4.28 14.58 13.15
C ILE A 93 5.38 13.61 12.70
N VAL A 94 6.31 14.05 11.85
CA VAL A 94 7.44 13.22 11.38
C VAL A 94 8.41 12.85 12.51
N ASP A 95 8.51 13.69 13.55
CA ASP A 95 9.35 13.40 14.72
C ASP A 95 8.81 12.19 15.50
N TYR A 96 7.50 11.91 15.38
CA TYR A 96 6.82 10.78 16.04
C TYR A 96 6.67 9.56 15.13
N LEU A 97 6.69 9.73 13.81
CA LEU A 97 6.56 8.64 12.84
C LEU A 97 7.92 8.02 12.44
N GLY A 98 9.03 8.67 12.75
CA GLY A 98 10.40 8.23 12.39
C GLY A 98 10.66 8.14 10.88
N SER A 99 9.65 8.47 10.07
CA SER A 99 9.63 8.46 8.62
C SER A 99 8.67 9.55 8.15
N GLY A 100 8.82 10.03 6.92
CA GLY A 100 7.90 11.03 6.37
C GLY A 100 6.45 10.55 6.34
N LEU A 101 5.52 11.48 6.14
CA LEU A 101 4.09 11.17 6.11
C LEU A 101 3.77 10.03 5.14
N PRO A 102 3.14 8.94 5.61
CA PRO A 102 2.74 7.86 4.73
C PRO A 102 1.63 8.36 3.81
N LYS A 103 1.66 7.90 2.55
CA LYS A 103 0.56 8.08 1.60
C LYS A 103 -0.30 6.84 1.52
N THR A 104 -1.59 7.04 1.26
CA THR A 104 -2.54 5.96 1.05
C THR A 104 -2.14 5.13 -0.17
N LYS A 105 -2.11 3.81 -0.05
CA LYS A 105 -1.73 2.87 -1.11
C LYS A 105 -2.89 2.60 -2.06
N LEU A 106 -4.14 2.82 -1.62
CA LEU A 106 -5.32 2.66 -2.46
C LEU A 106 -5.42 3.73 -3.57
N LYS A 107 -5.32 5.01 -3.20
CA LYS A 107 -5.50 6.15 -4.12
C LYS A 107 -4.27 7.04 -4.30
N ASN A 108 -3.17 6.77 -3.60
CA ASN A 108 -2.01 7.65 -3.56
C ASN A 108 -2.35 9.07 -3.08
N GLY A 109 -3.37 9.19 -2.23
CA GLY A 109 -3.76 10.43 -1.55
C GLY A 109 -3.23 10.50 -0.13
N ASP A 110 -3.57 11.60 0.55
CA ASP A 110 -3.16 11.88 1.91
C ASP A 110 -4.11 11.26 2.95
N PHE A 111 -3.65 11.15 4.20
CA PHE A 111 -4.50 10.79 5.32
C PHE A 111 -5.19 12.03 5.88
N TYR A 112 -6.34 11.81 6.50
CA TYR A 112 -7.15 12.85 7.12
C TYR A 112 -7.34 12.53 8.61
N TYR A 113 -7.46 13.55 9.43
CA TYR A 113 -7.79 13.41 10.83
C TYR A 113 -9.07 14.18 11.15
N LYS A 114 -9.78 13.70 12.18
CA LYS A 114 -10.88 14.39 12.84
C LYS A 114 -10.75 14.10 14.32
N TYR A 115 -10.81 15.13 15.15
CA TYR A 115 -10.76 14.99 16.60
C TYR A 115 -12.05 15.55 17.18
N ASP A 116 -12.73 14.75 18.00
CA ASP A 116 -13.88 15.18 18.78
C ASP A 116 -13.40 15.48 20.21
N ALA A 117 -13.36 16.76 20.57
CA ALA A 117 -12.90 17.21 21.88
C ALA A 117 -13.85 16.86 23.02
N THR A 118 -15.13 16.61 22.72
CA THR A 118 -16.15 16.24 23.72
C THR A 118 -15.97 14.80 24.16
N ASN A 119 -15.75 13.90 23.20
CA ASN A 119 -15.58 12.47 23.47
C ASN A 119 -14.10 12.05 23.57
N GLN A 120 -13.17 12.99 23.33
CA GLN A 120 -11.72 12.76 23.25
C GLN A 120 -11.33 11.64 22.26
N VAL A 121 -12.07 11.54 21.15
CA VAL A 121 -11.85 10.49 20.14
C VAL A 121 -11.10 11.06 18.94
N LEU A 122 -9.90 10.54 18.70
CA LEU A 122 -9.16 10.77 17.46
C LEU A 122 -9.56 9.75 16.40
N ARG A 123 -9.98 10.26 15.24
CA ARG A 123 -10.32 9.47 14.06
C ARG A 123 -9.34 9.76 12.94
N ILE A 124 -8.84 8.72 12.30
CA ILE A 124 -7.99 8.83 11.10
C ILE A 124 -8.74 8.22 9.93
N GLY A 125 -8.75 8.91 8.82
CA GLY A 125 -9.47 8.52 7.61
C GLY A 125 -8.62 8.65 6.36
N ALA A 126 -9.11 8.05 5.28
CA ALA A 126 -8.51 8.10 3.97
C ALA A 126 -9.62 8.12 2.91
N GLN A 127 -9.30 8.62 1.72
CA GLN A 127 -10.25 8.60 0.61
C GLN A 127 -10.46 7.18 0.08
N ASN A 128 -11.72 6.78 -0.07
CA ASN A 128 -12.10 5.54 -0.74
C ASN A 128 -11.97 5.66 -2.27
N SER A 129 -12.32 4.59 -3.00
CA SER A 129 -12.26 4.59 -4.46
C SER A 129 -13.13 5.67 -5.14
N SER A 130 -14.15 6.18 -4.45
CA SER A 130 -15.09 7.21 -4.90
C SER A 130 -14.68 8.65 -4.53
N GLY A 131 -13.58 8.83 -3.80
CA GLY A 131 -13.09 10.15 -3.38
C GLY A 131 -13.65 10.67 -2.05
N THR A 132 -14.54 9.91 -1.41
CA THR A 132 -15.09 10.25 -0.09
C THR A 132 -14.10 9.83 1.00
N VAL A 133 -13.82 10.71 1.95
CA VAL A 133 -13.02 10.36 3.14
C VAL A 133 -13.84 9.46 4.05
N VAL A 134 -13.32 8.28 4.34
CA VAL A 134 -13.92 7.32 5.27
C VAL A 134 -12.95 6.98 6.39
N GLU A 135 -13.51 6.58 7.53
CA GLU A 135 -12.76 6.28 8.75
C GLU A 135 -11.98 4.98 8.61
N LEU A 136 -10.70 4.99 9.00
CA LEU A 136 -9.82 3.83 9.07
C LEU A 136 -9.46 3.45 10.51
N TYR A 137 -9.47 4.43 11.42
CA TYR A 137 -9.18 4.26 12.84
C TYR A 137 -10.09 5.20 13.65
N PRO A 138 -10.60 4.80 14.83
CA PRO A 138 -10.34 3.55 15.57
C PRO A 138 -11.04 2.31 15.00
N SER A 139 -12.17 2.48 14.31
CA SER A 139 -12.91 1.38 13.69
C SER A 139 -12.96 1.60 12.18
N PRO A 140 -12.30 0.75 11.37
CA PRO A 140 -12.33 0.90 9.92
C PRO A 140 -13.74 0.76 9.35
N ASP A 141 -14.14 1.69 8.49
CA ASP A 141 -15.44 1.67 7.80
C ASP A 141 -15.47 0.55 6.74
N PRO A 142 -16.55 -0.27 6.69
CA PRO A 142 -16.74 -1.29 5.66
C PRO A 142 -16.69 -0.79 4.20
N ASN A 143 -16.94 0.51 4.00
CA ASN A 143 -16.96 1.19 2.70
C ASN A 143 -15.58 1.59 2.19
N TYR A 144 -14.50 1.30 2.92
CA TYR A 144 -13.13 1.53 2.43
C TYR A 144 -12.71 0.45 1.43
N LYS A 145 -13.00 0.70 0.16
CA LYS A 145 -12.69 -0.14 -1.01
C LYS A 145 -12.37 0.73 -2.22
#